data_AF-A0AA91EWM2-F1
#
_entry.id   AF-A0AA91EWM2-F1
#
_cell.length_a   1.000
_cell.length_b   1.000
_cell.length_c   1.000
_cell.angle_alpha   90.00
_cell.angle_beta   90.00
_cell.angle_gamma   90.00
#
_symmetry.space_group_name_H-M   'P 1'
#
loop_
_entity.id
_entity.type
_entity.pdbx_description
1 polymer ?
#
loop_
_entity_poly.entity_id
_entity_poly.type
_entity_poly.pdbx_seq_one_letter_code
_entity_poly.pdbx_strand_id
1 'polypeptide(L)' 'MSINYQFGDVDAHGALIRAQAASLEAEHQAIVHDVLAAGDFWGGAGSVACQEFVAQLGRNFAVIYEQAN' A
#
# COMPACT_ATOMS: atom_id res chain seq x y z
N MET A 1 4.87 20.45 -39.38
CA MET A 1 4.06 20.04 -38.22
C MET A 1 4.97 19.22 -37.32
N SER A 2 5.32 19.72 -36.13
CA SER A 2 6.19 18.99 -35.19
C SER A 2 5.31 18.23 -34.20
N ILE A 3 5.53 16.92 -34.06
CA ILE A 3 4.84 16.11 -33.06
C ILE A 3 5.52 16.36 -31.71
N ASN A 4 4.75 16.73 -30.70
CA ASN A 4 5.21 16.77 -29.31
C ASN A 4 4.81 15.46 -28.63
N TYR A 5 5.78 14.73 -28.10
CA TYR A 5 5.59 13.40 -27.50
C TYR A 5 5.22 13.45 -26.00
N GLN A 6 5.10 14.63 -25.39
CA GLN A 6 4.63 14.82 -24.00
C GLN A 6 5.40 14.01 -22.93
N PHE A 7 6.69 13.74 -23.13
CA PHE A 7 7.50 12.97 -22.18
C PHE A 7 7.51 13.57 -20.76
N GLY A 8 7.47 14.89 -20.63
CA GLY A 8 7.39 15.56 -19.32
C GLY A 8 6.10 15.25 -18.55
N ASP A 9 4.98 15.05 -19.24
CA ASP A 9 3.71 14.67 -18.59
C ASP A 9 3.76 13.21 -18.11
N VAL A 10 4.43 12.33 -18.86
CA VAL A 10 4.64 10.93 -18.48
C VAL A 10 5.55 10.84 -17.24
N ASP A 11 6.65 11.61 -17.22
CA ASP A 11 7.55 11.66 -16.07
C ASP A 11 6.84 12.18 -14.81
N ALA A 12 6.02 13.23 -14.95
CA ALA A 12 5.22 13.78 -13.87
C ALA A 12 4.19 12.77 -13.32
N HIS A 13 3.52 12.03 -14.20
CA HIS A 13 2.62 10.94 -13.78
C HIS A 13 3.37 9.83 -13.05
N GLY A 14 4.54 9.42 -13.54
CA GLY A 14 5.36 8.41 -12.87
C GLY A 14 5.81 8.85 -11.47
N ALA A 15 6.18 10.13 -11.31
CA ALA A 15 6.51 10.70 -10.00
C ALA A 15 5.32 10.71 -9.05
N LEU A 16 4.12 11.05 -9.55
CA LEU A 16 2.89 11.04 -8.77
C LEU A 16 2.54 9.63 -8.29
N ILE A 17 2.63 8.62 -9.16
CA ILE A 17 2.34 7.21 -8.82
C ILE A 17 3.26 6.73 -7.69
N ARG A 18 4.57 7.00 -7.77
CA ARG A 18 5.52 6.64 -6.71
C ARG A 18 5.19 7.33 -5.39
N ALA A 19 4.85 8.62 -5.42
CA ALA A 19 4.47 9.36 -4.23
C ALA A 19 3.19 8.80 -3.58
N GLN A 20 2.19 8.45 -4.40
CA GLN A 20 0.95 7.83 -3.93
C GLN A 20 1.19 6.44 -3.37
N ALA A 21 2.06 5.63 -3.98
CA ALA A 21 2.43 4.31 -3.47
C ALA A 21 3.12 4.40 -2.11
N ALA A 22 4.03 5.36 -1.92
CA ALA A 22 4.66 5.61 -0.62
C ALA A 22 3.65 6.05 0.45
N SER A 23 2.70 6.92 0.09
CA SER A 23 1.61 7.30 0.99
C SER A 23 0.72 6.11 1.36
N LEU A 24 0.48 5.21 0.41
CA LEU A 24 -0.34 4.03 0.62
C LEU A 24 0.36 2.99 1.51
N GLU A 25 1.69 2.87 1.41
CA GLU A 25 2.49 2.09 2.37
C GLU A 25 2.39 2.64 3.80
N ALA A 26 2.48 3.96 3.97
CA ALA A 26 2.33 4.56 5.29
C ALA A 26 0.94 4.28 5.90
N GLU A 27 -0.11 4.35 5.08
CA GLU A 27 -1.48 4.02 5.50
C GLU A 27 -1.63 2.53 5.86
N HIS A 28 -1.01 1.63 5.09
CA HIS A 28 -0.99 0.20 5.41
C HIS A 28 -0.37 -0.07 6.79
N GLN A 29 0.76 0.56 7.11
CA GLN A 29 1.42 0.42 8.40
C GLN A 29 0.54 0.93 9.54
N ALA A 30 -0.16 2.04 9.33
CA ALA A 30 -1.13 2.57 10.30
C ALA A 30 -2.29 1.59 10.54
N ILE A 31 -2.87 1.02 9.47
CA ILE A 31 -3.93 0.01 9.58
C ILE A 31 -3.44 -1.22 10.36
N VAL A 32 -2.24 -1.73 10.05
CA VAL A 32 -1.67 -2.90 10.76
C VAL A 32 -1.46 -2.58 12.24
N HIS A 33 -0.93 -1.39 12.56
CA HIS A 33 -0.77 -0.95 13.94
C HIS A 33 -2.11 -0.96 14.69
N ASP A 34 -3.16 -0.38 14.10
CA ASP A 34 -4.47 -0.27 14.73
C ASP A 34 -5.16 -1.63 14.88
N VAL A 35 -4.98 -2.53 13.91
CA VAL A 35 -5.49 -3.91 13.99
C VAL A 35 -4.84 -4.67 15.14
N LEU A 36 -3.53 -4.52 15.34
CA LEU A 36 -2.82 -5.19 16.43
C LEU A 36 -3.19 -4.57 17.78
N ALA A 37 -3.33 -3.24 17.85
CA ALA A 37 -3.80 -2.55 19.05
C ALA A 37 -5.24 -2.96 19.43
N ALA A 38 -6.10 -3.19 18.44
CA ALA A 38 -7.46 -3.71 18.61
C ALA A 38 -7.54 -5.25 18.57
N GLY A 39 -6.43 -5.94 18.82
CA GLY A 39 -6.32 -7.40 18.65
C GLY A 39 -7.33 -8.21 19.46
N ASP A 40 -7.81 -7.69 20.59
CA ASP A 40 -8.83 -8.35 21.41
C ASP A 40 -10.14 -8.64 20.65
N PHE A 41 -10.49 -7.82 19.65
CA PHE A 41 -11.63 -8.08 18.75
C PHE A 41 -11.51 -9.45 18.06
N TRP A 42 -10.29 -9.87 17.77
CA TRP A 42 -9.96 -11.12 17.08
C TRP A 42 -9.61 -12.27 18.04
N GLY A 43 -9.78 -12.09 19.35
CA GLY A 43 -9.30 -13.05 20.36
C GLY A 43 -7.82 -12.92 20.68
N GLY A 44 -7.25 -11.73 20.48
CA GLY A 44 -5.86 -11.35 20.75
C GLY A 44 -5.05 -11.12 19.48
N ALA A 45 -4.04 -10.24 19.53
CA ALA A 45 -3.19 -9.91 18.38
C ALA A 45 -2.42 -11.13 17.81
N GLY A 46 -2.16 -12.15 18.65
CA GLY A 46 -1.54 -13.40 18.23
C GLY A 46 -2.52 -14.47 17.74
N SER A 47 -3.82 -14.18 17.68
CA SER A 47 -4.82 -15.14 17.22
C SER A 47 -4.65 -15.43 15.73
N VAL A 48 -5.07 -16.63 15.31
CA VAL A 48 -5.06 -17.03 13.89
C VAL A 48 -5.85 -16.04 13.04
N ALA A 49 -7.00 -15.58 13.52
CA ALA A 49 -7.85 -14.66 12.76
C ALA A 49 -7.18 -13.28 12.57
N CYS A 50 -6.54 -12.74 13.61
CA CYS A 50 -5.81 -11.46 13.51
C CYS A 50 -4.63 -11.58 12.54
N GLN A 51 -3.85 -12.64 12.66
CA GLN A 51 -2.67 -12.87 11.82
C GLN A 51 -3.05 -13.15 10.35
N GLU A 52 -4.14 -13.88 10.11
CA GLU A 52 -4.66 -14.11 8.75
C GLU A 52 -5.13 -12.80 8.10
N PHE A 53 -5.81 -11.92 8.84
CA PHE A 53 -6.20 -10.60 8.36
C PHE A 53 -4.97 -9.77 7.94
N VAL A 54 -3.98 -9.64 8.84
CA VAL A 54 -2.74 -8.89 8.56
C VAL A 54 -2.00 -9.49 7.36
N ALA A 55 -1.92 -10.83 7.26
CA ALA A 55 -1.25 -11.50 6.16
C ALA A 55 -1.99 -11.31 4.82
N GLN A 56 -3.33 -11.36 4.80
CA GLN A 56 -4.12 -11.07 3.60
C GLN A 56 -3.97 -9.61 3.16
N LEU A 57 -4.00 -8.68 4.12
CA LEU A 57 -3.79 -7.26 3.86
C LEU A 57 -2.42 -7.03 3.22
N GLY A 58 -1.35 -7.56 3.82
CA GLY A 58 0.01 -7.44 3.28
C GLY A 58 0.15 -8.00 1.87
N ARG A 59 -0.50 -9.14 1.55
CA ARG A 59 -0.49 -9.69 0.18
C ARG A 59 -1.15 -8.75 -0.83
N ASN A 60 -2.25 -8.11 -0.47
CA ASN A 60 -2.93 -7.17 -1.37
C ASN A 60 -2.07 -5.93 -1.64
N PHE A 61 -1.41 -5.41 -0.60
CA PHE A 61 -0.54 -4.24 -0.73
C PHE A 61 0.78 -4.55 -1.45
N ALA A 62 1.34 -5.75 -1.31
CA ALA A 62 2.52 -6.20 -2.04
C ALA A 62 2.37 -6.07 -3.57
N VAL A 63 1.17 -6.36 -4.10
CA VAL A 63 0.86 -6.16 -5.52
C VAL A 63 1.03 -4.71 -5.95
N ILE A 64 0.74 -3.75 -5.07
CA ILE A 64 0.90 -2.32 -5.37
C ILE A 64 2.37 -1.94 -5.31
N TYR A 65 3.12 -2.43 -4.32
CA TYR A 65 4.55 -2.14 -4.17
C TYR A 65 5.38 -2.64 -5.34
N GLU A 66 5.08 -3.83 -5.86
CA GLU A 66 5.79 -4.40 -7.01
C GLU A 66 5.52 -3.66 -8.32
N GLN A 67 4.34 -3.06 -8.48
CA GLN A 67 3.93 -2.42 -9.73
C GLN A 67 4.20 -0.90 -9.76
N ALA A 68 4.45 -0.29 -8.59
CA ALA A 68 4.69 1.15 -8.46
C ALA A 68 6.17 1.55 -8.30
N ASN A 69 7.08 0.59 -8.15
CA ASN A 69 8.53 0.79 -8.15
C ASN A 69 9.11 0.74 -9.57
#